data_AF-A0A432F852-F1
#
_entry.id   AF-A0A432F852-F1
#
_cell.length_a   1.000
_cell.length_b   1.000
_cell.length_c   1.000
_cell.angle_alpha   90.00
_cell.angle_beta   90.00
_cell.angle_gamma   90.00
#
_symmetry.space_group_name_H-M   'P 1'
#
loop_
_entity.id
_entity.type
_entity.pdbx_description
1 polymer ?
#
loop_
_entity_poly.entity_id
_entity_poly.type
_entity_poly.pdbx_seq_one_letter_code
_entity_poly.pdbx_strand_id
1 'polypeptide(L)'
;MELKTGETYIAYKSDNPLKNFKFKVLEADDLFFDAQILEGLLNIELWKPYTIRLTNDLGEQKFIETAPYYVEEKSKTARFLVIGYLLERRKFVRFNVESYRIPVEGKQFKGIVENISLGGLKIKLLSKEGEIEEGKQLFVKGKIEGNNYDFIITPVRVGKDFIAAKFEKPAKVTSEFFYKCLKLLENETLPVSEKRKFRRFYVEPFNIIVDTPMGMGILYDISLGGMKVRLKRTYEVDEELLKDSFAVSCFLPSKNEEYILDCELLNRTEDNFIQLKVARWDEQALKLISRIL
;
A
#
# COMPACT_ATOMS: atom_id res chain seq x y z
N MET A 1 -25.31 -9.56 0.33
CA MET A 1 -24.08 -8.74 0.24
C MET A 1 -23.25 -8.75 1.55
N GLU A 2 -21.90 -8.79 1.49
CA GLU A 2 -21.02 -8.79 2.68
C GLU A 2 -20.70 -7.38 3.24
N LEU A 3 -20.97 -6.32 2.46
CA LEU A 3 -20.87 -4.95 2.92
C LEU A 3 -22.10 -4.63 3.80
N LYS A 4 -21.87 -4.29 5.06
CA LYS A 4 -22.92 -4.05 6.04
C LYS A 4 -23.26 -2.56 6.13
N THR A 5 -24.56 -2.25 6.08
CA THR A 5 -25.05 -0.89 6.34
C THR A 5 -24.54 -0.35 7.66
N GLY A 6 -24.05 0.90 7.62
CA GLY A 6 -23.49 1.59 8.78
C GLY A 6 -22.01 1.34 9.01
N GLU A 7 -21.41 0.32 8.39
CA GLU A 7 -19.97 0.05 8.48
C GLU A 7 -19.17 0.92 7.52
N THR A 8 -17.89 1.07 7.83
CA THR A 8 -16.95 1.91 7.09
C THR A 8 -15.90 1.04 6.45
N TYR A 9 -15.61 1.31 5.18
CA TYR A 9 -14.66 0.55 4.38
C TYR A 9 -13.73 1.50 3.61
N ILE A 10 -12.66 0.92 3.06
CA ILE A 10 -11.72 1.61 2.18
C ILE A 10 -11.72 0.88 0.84
N ALA A 11 -11.88 1.64 -0.24
CA ALA A 11 -11.78 1.18 -1.61
C ALA A 11 -10.47 1.70 -2.22
N TYR A 12 -9.72 0.80 -2.87
CA TYR A 12 -8.42 1.06 -3.49
C TYR A 12 -8.54 0.91 -5.00
N LYS A 13 -8.09 1.90 -5.78
CA LYS A 13 -8.12 1.75 -7.25
C LYS A 13 -7.17 0.62 -7.66
N SER A 14 -7.63 -0.26 -8.52
CA SER A 14 -6.90 -1.51 -8.82
C SER A 14 -5.59 -1.29 -9.59
N ASP A 15 -5.47 -0.18 -10.32
CA ASP A 15 -4.22 0.25 -10.98
C ASP A 15 -3.27 1.01 -10.04
N ASN A 16 -3.78 1.81 -9.11
CA ASN A 16 -2.99 2.58 -8.16
C ASN A 16 -3.66 2.55 -6.77
N PRO A 17 -3.27 1.63 -5.87
CA PRO A 17 -3.78 1.56 -4.50
C PRO A 17 -3.59 2.83 -3.67
N LEU A 18 -2.70 3.75 -4.10
CA LEU A 18 -2.61 5.08 -3.49
C LEU A 18 -3.88 5.89 -3.75
N LYS A 19 -4.54 5.75 -4.91
CA LYS A 19 -5.85 6.34 -5.19
C LYS A 19 -6.94 5.53 -4.48
N ASN A 20 -7.13 5.83 -3.20
CA ASN A 20 -8.18 5.24 -2.38
C ASN A 20 -9.15 6.29 -1.82
N PHE A 21 -10.30 5.81 -1.35
CA PHE A 21 -11.28 6.62 -0.64
C PHE A 21 -11.92 5.79 0.48
N LYS A 22 -12.31 6.50 1.54
CA LYS A 22 -12.97 5.91 2.71
C LYS A 22 -14.44 6.25 2.66
N PHE A 23 -15.30 5.28 2.89
CA PHE A 23 -16.74 5.45 2.77
C PHE A 23 -17.49 4.66 3.84
N LYS A 24 -18.66 5.16 4.21
CA LYS A 24 -19.62 4.48 5.06
C LYS A 24 -20.77 3.97 4.18
N VAL A 25 -21.10 2.68 4.29
CA VAL A 25 -22.23 2.11 3.56
C VAL A 25 -23.52 2.65 4.15
N LEU A 26 -24.36 3.23 3.30
CA LEU A 26 -25.69 3.70 3.65
C LEU A 26 -26.71 2.59 3.38
N GLU A 27 -26.68 2.04 2.17
CA GLU A 27 -27.56 0.96 1.73
C GLU A 27 -26.79 0.05 0.79
N ALA A 28 -27.16 -1.23 0.78
CA ALA A 28 -26.38 -2.29 0.14
C ALA A 28 -27.33 -3.39 -0.34
N ASP A 29 -27.24 -3.74 -1.61
CA ASP A 29 -27.88 -4.91 -2.23
C ASP A 29 -26.82 -5.79 -2.93
N ASP A 30 -27.24 -6.89 -3.57
CA ASP A 30 -26.27 -7.85 -4.12
C ASP A 30 -25.46 -7.33 -5.32
N LEU A 31 -25.92 -6.26 -5.99
CA LEU A 31 -25.30 -5.67 -7.17
C LEU A 31 -24.86 -4.22 -6.97
N PHE A 32 -25.43 -3.51 -6.01
CA PHE A 32 -25.20 -2.08 -5.81
C PHE A 32 -25.05 -1.73 -4.33
N PHE A 33 -24.37 -0.62 -4.09
CA PHE A 33 -24.45 0.03 -2.78
C PHE A 33 -24.33 1.53 -2.89
N ASP A 34 -25.03 2.20 -1.97
CA ASP A 34 -24.97 3.62 -1.74
C ASP A 34 -24.07 3.88 -0.55
N ALA A 35 -23.14 4.83 -0.69
CA ALA A 35 -22.20 5.14 0.36
C ALA A 35 -21.98 6.64 0.55
N GLN A 36 -21.74 7.03 1.79
CA GLN A 36 -21.25 8.35 2.14
C GLN A 36 -19.72 8.34 2.11
N ILE A 37 -19.14 9.19 1.28
CA ILE A 37 -17.69 9.38 1.17
C ILE A 37 -17.21 10.23 2.34
N LEU A 38 -16.43 9.59 3.21
CA LEU A 38 -15.84 10.24 4.37
C LEU A 38 -14.56 10.99 3.98
N GLU A 39 -13.72 10.36 3.13
CA GLU A 39 -12.42 10.90 2.70
C GLU A 39 -12.09 10.46 1.28
N GLY A 40 -11.31 11.27 0.56
CA GLY A 40 -10.79 10.89 -0.77
C GLY A 40 -11.77 11.05 -1.94
N LEU A 41 -12.78 11.92 -1.83
CA LEU A 41 -13.78 12.16 -2.89
C LEU A 41 -13.15 12.46 -4.27
N LEU A 42 -12.07 13.25 -4.30
CA LEU A 42 -11.35 13.60 -5.53
C LEU A 42 -10.64 12.41 -6.21
N ASN A 43 -10.51 11.27 -5.51
CA ASN A 43 -9.91 10.06 -6.08
C ASN A 43 -10.94 9.16 -6.77
N ILE A 44 -12.23 9.51 -6.74
CA ILE A 44 -13.30 8.72 -7.33
C ILE A 44 -13.37 9.04 -8.83
N GLU A 45 -12.99 8.07 -9.65
CA GLU A 45 -13.10 8.11 -11.10
C GLU A 45 -14.28 7.20 -11.50
N LEU A 46 -15.30 7.79 -12.14
CA LEU A 46 -16.47 7.04 -12.58
C LEU A 46 -16.09 5.89 -13.51
N TRP A 47 -16.79 4.76 -13.36
CA TRP A 47 -16.63 3.52 -14.11
C TRP A 47 -15.27 2.84 -13.98
N LYS A 48 -14.39 3.32 -13.09
CA LYS A 48 -13.14 2.64 -12.79
C LYS A 48 -13.32 1.60 -11.68
N PRO A 49 -12.70 0.41 -11.79
CA PRO A 49 -12.74 -0.58 -10.75
C PRO A 49 -11.89 -0.16 -9.54
N TYR A 50 -12.45 -0.39 -8.36
CA TYR A 50 -11.81 -0.29 -7.06
C TYR A 50 -12.00 -1.60 -6.31
N THR A 51 -11.00 -1.98 -5.53
CA THR A 51 -11.02 -3.16 -4.68
C THR A 51 -11.31 -2.74 -3.25
N ILE A 52 -12.30 -3.37 -2.63
CA ILE A 52 -12.58 -3.27 -1.20
C ILE A 52 -12.06 -4.55 -0.55
N ARG A 53 -11.22 -4.39 0.49
CA ARG A 53 -10.77 -5.51 1.31
C ARG A 53 -11.74 -5.72 2.46
N LEU A 54 -12.29 -6.93 2.53
CA LEU A 54 -13.08 -7.42 3.65
C LEU A 54 -12.25 -8.39 4.47
N THR A 55 -12.33 -8.29 5.80
CA THR A 55 -11.73 -9.27 6.71
C THR A 55 -12.87 -9.87 7.51
N ASN A 56 -13.01 -11.20 7.49
CA ASN A 56 -14.01 -11.88 8.31
C ASN A 56 -13.53 -12.04 9.77
N ASP A 57 -14.42 -12.50 10.64
CA ASP A 57 -14.14 -12.69 12.08
C ASP A 57 -13.02 -13.71 12.36
N LEU A 58 -12.69 -14.55 11.37
CA LEU A 58 -11.61 -15.54 11.41
C LEU A 58 -10.28 -14.99 10.84
N GLY A 59 -10.25 -13.74 10.40
CA GLY A 59 -9.07 -13.10 9.80
C GLY A 59 -8.86 -13.41 8.31
N GLU A 60 -9.75 -14.16 7.67
CA GLU A 60 -9.67 -14.43 6.23
C GLU A 60 -10.02 -13.19 5.43
N GLN A 61 -9.21 -12.90 4.42
CA GLN A 61 -9.37 -11.75 3.55
C GLN A 61 -10.16 -12.11 2.30
N LYS A 62 -11.22 -11.35 2.04
CA LYS A 62 -11.97 -11.37 0.78
C LYS A 62 -11.82 -10.01 0.11
N PHE A 63 -11.88 -10.00 -1.22
CA PHE A 63 -11.73 -8.79 -2.00
C PHE A 63 -12.96 -8.65 -2.91
N ILE A 64 -13.62 -7.50 -2.82
CA ILE A 64 -14.75 -7.15 -3.69
C ILE A 64 -14.26 -6.11 -4.68
N GLU A 65 -14.48 -6.33 -5.96
CA GLU A 65 -14.30 -5.31 -6.98
C GLU A 65 -15.61 -4.55 -7.19
N THR A 66 -15.51 -3.22 -7.24
CA THR A 66 -16.64 -2.31 -7.36
C THR A 66 -16.30 -1.14 -8.28
N ALA A 67 -17.29 -0.55 -8.95
CA ALA A 67 -17.10 0.66 -9.74
C ALA A 67 -18.13 1.74 -9.36
N PRO A 68 -17.70 2.96 -9.01
CA PRO A 68 -18.61 4.10 -8.84
C PRO A 68 -19.21 4.46 -10.19
N TYR A 69 -20.51 4.57 -10.29
CA TYR A 69 -21.18 5.02 -11.52
C TYR A 69 -21.94 6.34 -11.34
N TYR A 70 -22.08 6.81 -10.10
CA TYR A 70 -22.65 8.11 -9.78
C TYR A 70 -22.02 8.69 -8.50
N VAL A 71 -21.77 10.00 -8.48
CA VAL A 71 -21.26 10.74 -7.32
C VAL A 71 -22.03 12.06 -7.22
N GLU A 72 -22.58 12.34 -6.04
CA GLU A 72 -23.17 13.61 -5.66
C GLU A 72 -22.23 14.33 -4.70
N GLU A 73 -21.55 15.36 -5.20
CA GLU A 73 -20.49 16.06 -4.45
C GLU A 73 -21.03 16.81 -3.24
N LYS A 74 -22.24 17.40 -3.34
CA LYS A 74 -22.83 18.23 -2.27
C LYS A 74 -23.13 17.41 -1.01
N SER A 75 -23.72 16.23 -1.18
CA SER A 75 -23.99 15.30 -0.08
C SER A 75 -22.82 14.36 0.21
N LYS A 76 -21.76 14.41 -0.60
CA LYS A 76 -20.64 13.46 -0.59
C LYS A 76 -21.14 12.01 -0.63
N THR A 77 -22.14 11.72 -1.46
CA THR A 77 -22.67 10.36 -1.60
C THR A 77 -22.30 9.80 -2.97
N ALA A 78 -22.00 8.52 -3.04
CA ALA A 78 -21.70 7.85 -4.29
C ALA A 78 -22.43 6.51 -4.37
N ARG A 79 -22.78 6.13 -5.60
CA ARG A 79 -23.38 4.83 -5.91
C ARG A 79 -22.40 3.97 -6.66
N PHE A 80 -22.37 2.72 -6.27
CA PHE A 80 -21.38 1.75 -6.70
C PHE A 80 -22.06 0.51 -7.27
N LEU A 81 -21.52 -0.01 -8.36
CA LEU A 81 -21.83 -1.32 -8.91
C LEU A 81 -20.80 -2.31 -8.38
N VAL A 82 -21.25 -3.37 -7.73
CA VAL A 82 -20.44 -4.53 -7.38
C VAL A 82 -20.15 -5.32 -8.65
N ILE A 83 -18.90 -5.37 -9.06
CA ILE A 83 -18.45 -6.11 -10.25
C ILE A 83 -18.33 -7.60 -9.91
N GLY A 84 -17.82 -7.92 -8.71
CA GLY A 84 -17.75 -9.29 -8.22
C GLY A 84 -16.67 -9.50 -7.18
N TYR A 85 -16.45 -10.77 -6.84
CA TYR A 85 -15.41 -11.16 -5.90
C TYR A 85 -14.10 -11.45 -6.63
N LEU A 86 -13.01 -10.84 -6.17
CA LEU A 86 -11.67 -11.17 -6.63
C LEU A 86 -11.16 -12.40 -5.88
N LEU A 87 -10.88 -13.47 -6.62
CA LEU A 87 -10.08 -14.60 -6.15
C LEU A 87 -8.60 -14.19 -6.11
N GLU A 88 -8.24 -13.25 -5.25
CA GLU A 88 -6.87 -12.76 -5.17
C GLU A 88 -6.00 -13.77 -4.40
N ARG A 89 -5.36 -14.68 -5.13
CA ARG A 89 -4.47 -15.72 -4.59
C ARG A 89 -3.09 -15.20 -4.14
N ARG A 90 -2.88 -13.87 -4.07
CA ARG A 90 -1.54 -13.27 -3.97
C ARG A 90 -1.32 -12.59 -2.62
N LYS A 91 -0.14 -12.81 -2.04
CA LYS A 91 0.25 -12.38 -0.69
C LYS A 91 0.50 -10.85 -0.54
N PHE A 92 0.76 -10.15 -1.64
CA PHE A 92 1.14 -8.72 -1.68
C PHE A 92 0.42 -7.98 -2.80
N VAL A 93 -0.05 -6.76 -2.50
CA VAL A 93 -0.66 -5.84 -3.47
C VAL A 93 0.35 -5.37 -4.51
N ARG A 94 -0.08 -5.27 -5.77
CA ARG A 94 0.73 -4.79 -6.89
C ARG A 94 0.27 -3.40 -7.32
N PHE A 95 1.22 -2.54 -7.65
CA PHE A 95 0.99 -1.18 -8.11
C PHE A 95 1.35 -1.10 -9.59
N ASN A 96 0.44 -0.63 -10.44
CA ASN A 96 0.73 -0.38 -11.84
C ASN A 96 1.60 0.89 -11.95
N VAL A 97 2.76 0.75 -12.59
CA VAL A 97 3.74 1.83 -12.76
C VAL A 97 4.17 1.98 -14.22
N GLU A 98 3.42 1.39 -15.16
CA GLU A 98 3.77 1.37 -16.57
C GLU A 98 3.92 2.79 -17.16
N SER A 99 3.07 3.73 -16.71
CA SER A 99 3.09 5.14 -17.14
C SER A 99 4.43 5.83 -16.89
N TYR A 100 5.14 5.44 -15.83
CA TYR A 100 6.46 5.99 -15.47
C TYR A 100 7.60 5.46 -16.33
N ARG A 101 7.33 4.47 -17.20
CA ARG A 101 8.31 3.90 -18.13
C ARG A 101 9.61 3.48 -17.42
N ILE A 102 9.54 3.00 -16.18
CA ILE A 102 10.71 2.67 -15.35
C ILE A 102 11.52 1.57 -16.07
N PRO A 103 12.70 1.89 -16.62
CA PRO A 103 13.47 0.94 -17.41
C PRO A 103 14.05 -0.17 -16.53
N VAL A 104 14.02 -1.37 -17.08
CA VAL A 104 14.58 -2.58 -16.49
C VAL A 104 15.30 -3.37 -17.58
N GLU A 105 16.58 -3.66 -17.37
CA GLU A 105 17.42 -4.39 -18.31
C GLU A 105 17.97 -5.66 -17.67
N GLY A 106 17.92 -6.76 -18.43
CA GLY A 106 18.66 -7.98 -18.15
C GLY A 106 19.53 -8.31 -19.37
N LYS A 107 20.46 -9.25 -19.23
CA LYS A 107 21.34 -9.64 -20.35
C LYS A 107 20.56 -10.07 -21.61
N GLN A 108 19.36 -10.63 -21.43
CA GLN A 108 18.53 -11.20 -22.49
C GLN A 108 17.35 -10.29 -22.89
N PHE A 109 17.15 -9.15 -22.24
CA PHE A 109 15.98 -8.30 -22.53
C PHE A 109 16.15 -6.85 -22.10
N LYS A 110 15.36 -5.99 -22.74
CA LYS A 110 15.07 -4.65 -22.25
C LYS A 110 13.57 -4.49 -22.10
N GLY A 111 13.15 -3.88 -21.01
CA GLY A 111 11.75 -3.69 -20.69
C GLY A 111 11.50 -2.50 -19.80
N ILE A 112 10.24 -2.36 -19.40
CA ILE A 112 9.80 -1.41 -18.37
C ILE A 112 9.02 -2.15 -17.30
N VAL A 113 9.02 -1.61 -16.07
CA VAL A 113 8.14 -2.12 -15.02
C VAL A 113 6.69 -1.80 -15.39
N GLU A 114 5.88 -2.83 -15.61
CA GLU A 114 4.44 -2.69 -15.81
C GLU A 114 3.73 -2.58 -14.47
N ASN A 115 4.01 -3.50 -13.55
CA ASN A 115 3.54 -3.40 -12.17
C ASN A 115 4.55 -3.99 -11.19
N ILE A 116 4.49 -3.57 -9.93
CA ILE A 116 5.44 -3.97 -8.89
C ILE A 116 4.76 -4.18 -7.54
N SER A 117 5.29 -5.08 -6.74
CA SER A 117 4.97 -5.31 -5.34
C SER A 117 6.26 -5.52 -4.56
N LEU A 118 6.16 -5.57 -3.24
CA LEU A 118 7.29 -5.96 -2.41
C LEU A 118 7.85 -7.36 -2.75
N GLY A 119 7.01 -8.27 -3.24
CA GLY A 119 7.39 -9.64 -3.57
C GLY A 119 7.93 -9.85 -4.99
N GLY A 120 7.83 -8.86 -5.86
CA GLY A 120 8.24 -9.02 -7.27
C GLY A 120 7.57 -8.03 -8.21
N LEU A 121 7.89 -8.14 -9.50
CA LEU A 121 7.40 -7.24 -10.53
C LEU A 121 6.94 -7.98 -11.80
N LYS A 122 6.15 -7.27 -12.61
CA LYS A 122 5.85 -7.64 -13.99
C LYS A 122 6.56 -6.64 -14.89
N ILE A 123 7.35 -7.15 -15.82
CA ILE A 123 8.11 -6.39 -16.81
C ILE A 123 7.38 -6.51 -18.13
N LYS A 124 7.10 -5.39 -18.77
CA LYS A 124 6.69 -5.35 -20.18
C LYS A 124 7.94 -5.29 -21.05
N LEU A 125 8.08 -6.25 -21.97
CA LEU A 125 9.22 -6.36 -22.85
C LEU A 125 9.15 -5.31 -23.96
N LEU A 126 10.26 -4.61 -24.16
CA LEU A 126 10.47 -3.72 -25.30
C LEU A 126 11.33 -4.41 -26.37
N SER A 127 12.33 -5.18 -25.94
CA SER A 127 13.11 -6.06 -26.79
C SER A 127 13.48 -7.35 -26.05
N LYS A 128 13.55 -8.45 -26.79
CA LYS A 128 14.03 -9.74 -26.31
C LYS A 128 15.25 -10.11 -27.16
N GLU A 129 16.40 -10.15 -26.50
CA GLU A 129 17.72 -10.37 -27.11
C GLU A 129 18.21 -11.82 -26.86
N GLY A 130 17.53 -12.59 -26.01
CA GLY A 130 17.82 -14.00 -25.76
C GLY A 130 16.64 -14.78 -25.15
N GLU A 131 16.83 -16.08 -24.95
CA GLU A 131 15.84 -16.92 -24.28
C GLU A 131 15.79 -16.64 -22.78
N ILE A 132 14.58 -16.73 -22.23
CA ILE A 132 14.29 -16.48 -20.82
C ILE A 132 13.46 -17.64 -20.33
N GLU A 133 14.00 -18.37 -19.37
CA GLU A 133 13.36 -19.55 -18.81
C GLU A 133 12.71 -19.24 -17.47
N GLU A 134 11.54 -19.84 -17.24
CA GLU A 134 10.87 -19.81 -15.94
C GLU A 134 11.69 -20.57 -14.90
N GLY A 135 11.69 -20.08 -13.65
CA GLY A 135 12.42 -20.68 -12.53
C GLY A 135 13.92 -20.41 -12.49
N LYS A 136 14.54 -19.90 -13.56
CA LYS A 136 15.97 -19.56 -13.59
C LYS A 136 16.21 -18.10 -13.17
N GLN A 137 17.12 -17.90 -12.23
CA GLN A 137 17.47 -16.56 -11.75
C GLN A 137 18.11 -15.71 -12.85
N LEU A 138 17.76 -14.43 -12.86
CA LEU A 138 18.29 -13.41 -13.76
C LEU A 138 18.83 -12.25 -12.95
N PHE A 139 20.01 -11.77 -13.32
CA PHE A 139 20.52 -10.49 -12.88
C PHE A 139 19.88 -9.39 -13.71
N VAL A 140 19.33 -8.41 -13.01
CA VAL A 140 18.53 -7.35 -13.60
C VAL A 140 18.93 -6.01 -12.99
N LYS A 141 18.96 -4.99 -13.84
CA LYS A 141 19.25 -3.63 -13.45
C LYS A 141 18.03 -2.76 -13.74
N GLY A 142 17.46 -2.19 -12.68
CA GLY A 142 16.41 -1.17 -12.75
C GLY A 142 17.02 0.22 -12.66
N LYS A 143 16.42 1.21 -13.33
CA LYS A 143 16.88 2.60 -13.23
C LYS A 143 15.72 3.55 -12.92
N ILE A 144 15.84 4.31 -11.83
CA ILE A 144 14.84 5.28 -11.37
C ILE A 144 15.57 6.58 -11.01
N GLU A 145 15.12 7.73 -11.54
CA GLU A 145 15.65 9.06 -11.21
C GLU A 145 17.19 9.15 -11.32
N GLY A 146 17.77 8.49 -12.32
CA GLY A 146 19.23 8.46 -12.54
C GLY A 146 20.01 7.46 -11.68
N ASN A 147 19.40 6.86 -10.66
CA ASN A 147 20.00 5.82 -9.84
C ASN A 147 19.83 4.44 -10.46
N ASN A 148 20.85 3.59 -10.33
CA ASN A 148 20.81 2.20 -10.78
C ASN A 148 20.61 1.27 -9.59
N TYR A 149 19.76 0.26 -9.77
CA TYR A 149 19.41 -0.73 -8.79
C TYR A 149 19.66 -2.12 -9.38
N ASP A 150 20.69 -2.81 -8.89
CA ASP A 150 21.04 -4.16 -9.33
C ASP A 150 20.41 -5.20 -8.39
N PHE A 151 19.57 -6.09 -8.94
CA PHE A 151 18.87 -7.10 -8.17
C PHE A 151 18.65 -8.39 -8.96
N ILE A 152 18.37 -9.47 -8.23
CA ILE A 152 18.08 -10.77 -8.81
C ILE A 152 16.56 -10.99 -8.82
N ILE A 153 16.04 -11.40 -9.97
CA ILE A 153 14.67 -11.86 -10.13
C ILE A 153 14.64 -13.33 -10.55
N THR A 154 13.57 -14.03 -10.20
CA THR A 154 13.25 -15.35 -10.78
C THR A 154 11.95 -15.23 -11.56
N PRO A 155 11.95 -15.40 -12.90
CA PRO A 155 10.74 -15.45 -13.69
C PRO A 155 9.83 -16.58 -13.21
N VAL A 156 8.59 -16.25 -12.93
CA VAL A 156 7.52 -17.19 -12.57
C VAL A 156 6.62 -17.45 -13.79
N ARG A 157 6.55 -16.49 -14.71
CA ARG A 157 5.85 -16.64 -15.98
C ARG A 157 6.49 -15.78 -17.06
N VAL A 158 6.77 -16.35 -18.23
CA VAL A 158 7.32 -15.61 -19.39
C VAL A 158 6.30 -15.63 -20.52
N GLY A 159 5.80 -14.45 -20.87
CA GLY A 159 4.91 -14.25 -22.01
C GLY A 159 5.66 -13.83 -23.27
N LYS A 160 4.90 -13.58 -24.36
CA LYS A 160 5.45 -13.05 -25.61
C LYS A 160 6.03 -11.64 -25.42
N ASP A 161 5.36 -10.84 -24.61
CA ASP A 161 5.59 -9.40 -24.41
C ASP A 161 5.79 -9.03 -22.94
N PHE A 162 5.89 -10.00 -22.03
CA PHE A 162 6.10 -9.72 -20.61
C PHE A 162 6.90 -10.80 -19.87
N ILE A 163 7.45 -10.43 -18.71
CA ILE A 163 8.03 -11.32 -17.72
C ILE A 163 7.39 -11.02 -16.36
N ALA A 164 6.72 -11.98 -15.75
CA ALA A 164 6.32 -11.88 -14.35
C ALA A 164 7.35 -12.59 -13.48
N ALA A 165 7.91 -11.91 -12.49
CA ALA A 165 9.01 -12.43 -11.68
C ALA A 165 8.86 -12.10 -10.19
N LYS A 166 9.46 -12.95 -9.36
CA LYS A 166 9.66 -12.70 -7.92
C LYS A 166 11.03 -12.06 -7.67
N PHE A 167 11.13 -11.25 -6.63
CA PHE A 167 12.42 -10.78 -6.13
C PHE A 167 13.11 -11.89 -5.32
N GLU A 168 14.42 -12.03 -5.46
CA GLU A 168 15.22 -12.96 -4.66
C GLU A 168 16.11 -12.22 -3.66
N LYS A 169 17.14 -11.50 -4.14
CA LYS A 169 18.14 -10.80 -3.33
C LYS A 169 18.82 -9.66 -4.12
N PRO A 170 19.45 -8.68 -3.42
CA PRO A 170 19.36 -8.46 -1.98
C PRO A 170 18.03 -7.76 -1.61
N ALA A 171 17.44 -8.18 -0.48
CA ALA A 171 16.16 -7.65 0.00
C ALA A 171 16.20 -6.13 0.20
N LYS A 172 17.33 -5.59 0.66
CA LYS A 172 17.52 -4.14 0.82
C LYS A 172 17.36 -3.37 -0.50
N VAL A 173 18.03 -3.80 -1.57
CA VAL A 173 18.00 -3.09 -2.87
C VAL A 173 16.64 -3.23 -3.55
N THR A 174 16.04 -4.42 -3.50
CA THR A 174 14.70 -4.65 -4.05
C THR A 174 13.61 -3.89 -3.30
N SER A 175 13.74 -3.79 -1.98
CA SER A 175 12.87 -2.99 -1.11
C SER A 175 13.03 -1.49 -1.38
N GLU A 176 14.26 -1.00 -1.52
CA GLU A 176 14.53 0.41 -1.87
C GLU A 176 14.00 0.75 -3.27
N PHE A 177 14.21 -0.12 -4.26
CA PHE A 177 13.67 0.03 -5.60
C PHE A 177 12.13 0.09 -5.58
N PHE A 178 11.48 -0.80 -4.83
CA PHE A 178 10.03 -0.76 -4.63
C PHE A 178 9.57 0.55 -3.98
N TYR A 179 10.23 0.98 -2.91
CA TYR A 179 9.93 2.25 -2.24
C TYR A 179 10.04 3.46 -3.19
N LYS A 180 11.06 3.47 -4.05
CA LYS A 180 11.23 4.52 -5.07
C LYS A 180 10.11 4.51 -6.11
N CYS A 181 9.66 3.34 -6.55
CA CYS A 181 8.47 3.24 -7.39
C CYS A 181 7.22 3.81 -6.70
N LEU A 182 7.02 3.53 -5.40
CA LEU A 182 5.90 4.08 -4.65
C LEU A 182 5.95 5.61 -4.53
N LYS A 183 7.14 6.21 -4.37
CA LYS A 183 7.30 7.67 -4.36
C LYS A 183 6.89 8.33 -5.67
N LEU A 184 7.16 7.69 -6.81
CA LEU A 184 6.72 8.22 -8.10
C LEU A 184 5.18 8.24 -8.21
N LEU A 185 4.52 7.16 -7.76
CA LEU A 185 3.06 7.07 -7.66
C LEU A 185 2.47 8.14 -6.76
N GLU A 186 3.15 8.47 -5.66
CA GLU A 186 2.70 9.49 -4.72
C GLU A 186 2.68 10.89 -5.35
N ASN A 187 3.72 11.25 -6.12
CA ASN A 187 3.83 12.56 -6.79
C ASN A 187 2.66 12.84 -7.75
N GLU A 188 2.08 11.82 -8.39
CA GLU A 188 0.89 11.96 -9.25
C GLU A 188 -0.42 12.13 -8.46
N THR A 189 -0.40 11.84 -7.15
CA THR A 189 -1.58 11.85 -6.28
C THR A 189 -1.61 13.02 -5.29
N LEU A 190 -0.63 13.93 -5.34
CA LEU A 190 -0.59 15.12 -4.50
C LEU A 190 -1.73 16.08 -4.89
N PRO A 191 -2.66 16.41 -3.98
CA PRO A 191 -3.59 17.52 -4.21
C PRO A 191 -2.79 18.82 -4.31
N VAL A 192 -3.07 19.62 -5.34
CA VAL A 192 -2.40 20.92 -5.63
C VAL A 192 -2.53 21.93 -4.46
N SER A 193 -3.33 21.64 -3.43
CA SER A 193 -3.66 22.54 -2.32
C SER A 193 -3.29 22.07 -0.90
N GLU A 194 -2.57 20.95 -0.69
CA GLU A 194 -2.23 20.49 0.68
C GLU A 194 -0.76 20.73 1.09
N LYS A 195 -0.56 21.24 2.32
CA LYS A 195 0.76 21.49 2.95
C LYS A 195 1.58 20.22 3.24
N ARG A 196 1.10 19.03 2.87
CA ARG A 196 1.68 17.74 3.27
C ARG A 196 2.54 17.17 2.14
N LYS A 197 3.77 16.76 2.51
CA LYS A 197 4.73 16.15 1.57
C LYS A 197 4.44 14.67 1.26
N PHE A 198 3.65 13.98 2.11
CA PHE A 198 3.36 12.55 1.97
C PHE A 198 1.87 12.21 2.22
N ARG A 199 1.31 11.28 1.45
CA ARG A 199 -0.09 10.80 1.52
C ARG A 199 -0.24 9.72 2.60
N ARG A 200 -1.33 9.78 3.38
CA ARG A 200 -1.65 8.83 4.45
C ARG A 200 -2.63 7.76 3.99
N PHE A 201 -2.34 6.52 4.38
CA PHE A 201 -3.19 5.34 4.33
C PHE A 201 -3.85 5.17 5.68
N TYR A 202 -5.17 5.19 5.70
CA TYR A 202 -5.92 4.92 6.91
C TYR A 202 -5.87 3.43 7.20
N VAL A 203 -5.55 3.10 8.45
CA VAL A 203 -5.64 1.75 8.95
C VAL A 203 -6.89 1.70 9.80
N GLU A 204 -7.71 0.67 9.63
CA GLU A 204 -8.76 0.38 10.60
C GLU A 204 -8.10 0.26 11.98
N PRO A 205 -8.48 1.11 12.97
CA PRO A 205 -7.68 1.29 14.16
C PRO A 205 -7.33 -0.06 14.80
N PHE A 206 -8.33 -0.90 15.07
CA PHE A 206 -8.20 -2.18 15.77
C PHE A 206 -7.30 -3.24 15.09
N ASN A 207 -6.81 -3.02 13.86
CA ASN A 207 -6.05 -4.02 13.13
C ASN A 207 -4.54 -3.97 13.37
N ILE A 208 -4.00 -2.91 13.98
CA ILE A 208 -2.58 -2.82 14.29
C ILE A 208 -2.36 -2.25 15.68
N ILE A 209 -1.81 -3.09 16.55
CA ILE A 209 -1.37 -2.72 17.89
C ILE A 209 0.05 -2.18 17.76
N VAL A 210 0.29 -1.00 18.32
CA VAL A 210 1.60 -0.36 18.28
C VAL A 210 2.13 -0.25 19.70
N ASP A 211 3.28 -0.85 19.97
CA ASP A 211 4.00 -0.69 21.22
C ASP A 211 5.20 0.23 21.02
N THR A 212 5.31 1.23 21.88
CA THR A 212 6.32 2.29 21.80
C THR A 212 6.84 2.57 23.21
N PRO A 213 8.03 3.20 23.34
CA PRO A 213 8.49 3.69 24.64
C PRO A 213 7.47 4.59 25.36
N MET A 214 6.64 5.34 24.61
CA MET A 214 5.62 6.22 25.19
C MET A 214 4.37 5.49 25.69
N GLY A 215 4.17 4.24 25.28
CA GLY A 215 2.94 3.53 25.53
C GLY A 215 2.52 2.57 24.43
N MET A 216 1.48 1.80 24.75
CA MET A 216 0.78 0.96 23.79
C MET A 216 -0.43 1.69 23.24
N GLY A 217 -0.60 1.58 21.93
CA GLY A 217 -1.66 2.23 21.20
C GLY A 217 -2.13 1.45 20.00
N ILE A 218 -2.92 2.15 19.21
CA ILE A 218 -3.60 1.62 18.04
C ILE A 218 -3.22 2.49 16.85
N LEU A 219 -2.72 1.88 15.78
CA LEU A 219 -2.35 2.62 14.57
C LEU A 219 -3.61 3.17 13.90
N TYR A 220 -3.63 4.49 13.67
CA TYR A 220 -4.78 5.17 13.08
C TYR A 220 -4.57 5.45 11.59
N ASP A 221 -3.37 5.89 11.23
CA ASP A 221 -2.96 6.09 9.84
C ASP A 221 -1.44 5.87 9.69
N ILE A 222 -1.00 5.53 8.48
CA ILE A 222 0.42 5.39 8.11
C ILE A 222 0.65 5.97 6.71
N SER A 223 1.82 6.54 6.47
CA SER A 223 2.26 7.07 5.17
C SER A 223 3.73 6.74 4.95
N LEU A 224 4.24 7.01 3.75
CA LEU A 224 5.68 7.01 3.50
C LEU A 224 6.44 8.07 4.32
N GLY A 225 5.73 9.03 4.93
CA GLY A 225 6.30 10.06 5.80
C GLY A 225 6.23 9.76 7.30
N GLY A 226 5.50 8.73 7.73
CA GLY A 226 5.28 8.45 9.15
C GLY A 226 3.87 7.93 9.46
N MET A 227 3.61 7.69 10.74
CA MET A 227 2.38 7.10 11.25
C MET A 227 1.75 7.94 12.36
N LYS A 228 0.43 7.81 12.51
CA LYS A 228 -0.34 8.38 13.63
C LYS A 228 -0.88 7.26 14.47
N VAL A 229 -0.56 7.28 15.76
CA VAL A 229 -0.96 6.25 16.72
C VAL A 229 -1.80 6.89 17.81
N ARG A 230 -2.90 6.25 18.21
CA ARG A 230 -3.68 6.63 19.38
C ARG A 230 -3.25 5.77 20.56
N LEU A 231 -2.57 6.35 21.54
CA LEU A 231 -2.18 5.66 22.76
C LEU A 231 -3.44 5.27 23.57
N LYS A 232 -3.46 4.03 24.02
CA LYS A 232 -4.48 3.47 24.93
C LYS A 232 -3.94 3.35 26.35
N ARG A 233 -2.64 3.12 26.47
CA ARG A 233 -1.88 3.11 27.71
C ARG A 233 -0.63 3.95 27.50
N THR A 234 -0.30 4.79 28.45
CA THR A 234 0.90 5.64 28.42
C THR A 234 1.90 5.15 29.45
N TYR A 235 3.19 5.27 29.13
CA TYR A 235 4.29 5.05 30.07
C TYR A 235 4.91 6.41 30.43
N GLU A 236 5.44 6.52 31.65
CA GLU A 236 6.24 7.67 32.04
C GLU A 236 7.62 7.55 31.40
N VAL A 237 7.92 8.42 30.45
CA VAL A 237 9.20 8.47 29.75
C VAL A 237 9.61 9.94 29.60
N ASP A 238 10.90 10.19 29.79
CA ASP A 238 11.51 11.48 29.47
C ASP A 238 11.54 11.64 27.94
N GLU A 239 10.71 12.54 27.43
CA GLU A 239 10.59 12.79 25.98
C GLU A 239 11.89 13.35 25.37
N GLU A 240 12.83 13.87 26.17
CA GLU A 240 14.15 14.28 25.66
C GLU A 240 14.98 13.10 25.14
N LEU A 241 14.78 11.90 25.68
CA LEU A 241 15.42 10.66 25.24
C LEU A 241 14.83 10.12 23.92
N LEU A 242 13.69 10.66 23.48
CA LEU A 242 12.97 10.25 22.26
C LEU A 242 13.26 11.15 21.05
N LYS A 243 14.24 12.07 21.17
CA LYS A 243 14.72 12.91 20.07
C LYS A 243 15.50 12.10 19.02
N ASP A 244 16.09 10.98 19.42
CA ASP A 244 16.73 10.00 18.53
C ASP A 244 15.71 8.94 18.05
N SER A 245 16.10 8.15 17.04
CA SER A 245 15.27 7.05 16.57
C SER A 245 15.18 5.91 17.59
N PHE A 246 13.97 5.42 17.86
CA PHE A 246 13.69 4.30 18.76
C PHE A 246 12.85 3.22 18.07
N ALA A 247 12.97 1.99 18.54
CA ALA A 247 12.21 0.86 18.02
C ALA A 247 10.72 0.96 18.43
N VAL A 248 9.85 0.72 17.45
CA VAL A 248 8.39 0.68 17.59
C VAL A 248 7.92 -0.65 17.06
N SER A 249 7.26 -1.46 17.91
CA SER A 249 6.66 -2.72 17.47
C SER A 249 5.26 -2.47 16.92
N CYS A 250 5.00 -2.96 15.72
CA CYS A 250 3.70 -2.96 15.07
C CYS A 250 3.23 -4.40 14.89
N PHE A 251 2.24 -4.81 15.68
CA PHE A 251 1.65 -6.14 15.62
C PHE A 251 0.34 -6.12 14.81
N LEU A 252 0.23 -7.00 13.82
CA LEU A 252 -0.97 -7.24 13.00
C LEU A 252 -1.68 -8.51 13.51
N PRO A 253 -2.71 -8.40 14.37
CA PRO A 253 -3.36 -9.56 14.98
C PRO A 253 -3.96 -10.51 13.94
N SER A 254 -4.55 -9.96 12.87
CA SER A 254 -5.19 -10.75 11.80
C SER A 254 -4.24 -11.66 11.04
N LYS A 255 -2.94 -11.35 11.04
CA LYS A 255 -1.90 -12.14 10.37
C LYS A 255 -0.97 -12.85 11.35
N ASN A 256 -1.10 -12.58 12.65
CA ASN A 256 -0.15 -12.98 13.68
C ASN A 256 1.30 -12.64 13.30
N GLU A 257 1.51 -11.42 12.79
CA GLU A 257 2.81 -10.92 12.32
C GLU A 257 3.21 -9.69 13.14
N GLU A 258 4.49 -9.59 13.49
CA GLU A 258 5.09 -8.45 14.18
C GLU A 258 6.17 -7.81 13.31
N TYR A 259 6.18 -6.48 13.27
CA TYR A 259 7.14 -5.67 12.52
C TYR A 259 7.76 -4.62 13.44
N ILE A 260 9.08 -4.57 13.53
CA ILE A 260 9.80 -3.60 14.35
C ILE A 260 10.33 -2.50 13.45
N LEU A 261 9.94 -1.26 13.74
CA LEU A 261 10.29 -0.07 12.95
C LEU A 261 11.11 0.90 13.78
N ASP A 262 12.23 1.38 13.25
CA ASP A 262 12.93 2.54 13.83
C ASP A 262 12.15 3.82 13.52
N CYS A 263 11.72 4.53 14.56
CA CYS A 263 10.89 5.72 14.46
C CYS A 263 11.42 6.88 15.29
N GLU A 264 11.13 8.11 14.87
CA GLU A 264 11.35 9.35 15.62
C GLU A 264 10.00 9.89 16.10
N LEU A 265 9.91 10.41 17.33
CA LEU A 265 8.73 11.11 17.78
C LEU A 265 8.68 12.51 17.15
N LEU A 266 7.65 12.79 16.37
CA LEU A 266 7.45 14.12 15.76
C LEU A 266 6.61 15.04 16.64
N ASN A 267 5.53 14.51 17.21
CA ASN A 267 4.58 15.31 17.96
C ASN A 267 3.70 14.41 18.84
N ARG A 268 3.21 14.97 19.95
CA ARG A 268 2.19 14.40 20.81
C ARG A 268 1.09 15.44 21.02
N THR A 269 -0.15 15.03 20.82
CA THR A 269 -1.32 15.88 21.06
C THR A 269 -1.98 15.53 22.40
N GLU A 270 -2.73 16.47 22.97
CA GLU A 270 -3.47 16.29 24.23
C GLU A 270 -4.46 15.11 24.20
N ASP A 271 -5.01 14.76 23.02
CA ASP A 271 -5.95 13.64 22.85
C ASP A 271 -5.29 12.23 22.82
N ASN A 272 -4.10 12.09 23.40
CA ASN A 272 -3.30 10.85 23.38
C ASN A 272 -2.96 10.33 21.97
N PHE A 273 -2.92 11.20 20.97
CA PHE A 273 -2.31 10.85 19.68
C PHE A 273 -0.83 11.21 19.68
N ILE A 274 -0.02 10.29 19.15
CA ILE A 274 1.37 10.54 18.80
C ILE A 274 1.54 10.45 17.30
N GLN A 275 2.47 11.24 16.78
CA GLN A 275 2.92 11.21 15.40
C GLN A 275 4.36 10.73 15.40
N LEU A 276 4.61 9.65 14.67
CA LEU A 276 5.92 9.04 14.55
C LEU A 276 6.38 9.16 13.10
N LYS A 277 7.65 9.47 12.89
CA LYS A 277 8.28 9.40 11.57
C LYS A 277 9.08 8.11 11.50
N VAL A 278 8.87 7.32 10.45
CA VAL A 278 9.71 6.15 10.19
C VAL A 278 11.10 6.66 9.82
N ALA A 279 12.10 6.38 10.65
CA ALA A 279 13.46 6.85 10.48
C ALA A 279 14.13 6.18 9.28
N ARG A 280 13.82 4.90 9.03
CA ARG A 280 14.35 4.10 7.92
C ARG A 280 13.28 3.20 7.30
N TRP A 281 13.17 3.26 5.97
CA TRP A 281 12.32 2.37 5.17
C TRP A 281 13.03 1.07 4.83
N ASP A 282 13.33 0.29 5.87
CA ASP A 282 13.94 -1.02 5.73
C ASP A 282 12.92 -2.09 5.31
N GLU A 283 13.36 -3.34 5.25
CA GLU A 283 12.52 -4.47 4.86
C GLU A 283 11.29 -4.63 5.77
N GLN A 284 11.40 -4.34 7.07
CA GLN A 284 10.29 -4.46 8.03
C GLN A 284 9.25 -3.38 7.78
N ALA A 285 9.68 -2.12 7.60
CA ALA A 285 8.81 -0.99 7.28
C ALA A 285 8.01 -1.21 5.98
N LEU A 286 8.69 -1.74 4.96
CA LEU A 286 8.08 -1.97 3.66
C LEU A 286 7.18 -3.19 3.65
N LYS A 287 7.51 -4.25 4.41
CA LYS A 287 6.59 -5.36 4.66
C LYS A 287 5.32 -4.88 5.35
N LEU A 288 5.44 -4.10 6.43
CA LEU A 288 4.29 -3.54 7.14
C LEU A 288 3.38 -2.76 6.19
N ILE A 289 3.94 -1.78 5.45
CA ILE A 289 3.15 -1.02 4.48
C ILE A 289 2.51 -1.92 3.43
N SER A 290 3.26 -2.88 2.88
CA SER A 290 2.72 -3.80 1.87
C SER A 290 1.66 -4.75 2.41
N ARG A 291 1.56 -4.94 3.73
CA ARG A 291 0.46 -5.70 4.36
C ARG A 291 -0.76 -4.84 4.64
N ILE A 292 -0.56 -3.56 4.89
CA ILE A 292 -1.59 -2.57 5.17
C ILE A 292 -2.32 -2.20 3.88
N LEU A 293 -1.55 -1.87 2.83
CA LEU A 293 -2.02 -1.69 1.46
C LEU A 293 -2.58 -3.02 0.94
#